data_AF-A0A4Y8Z636-F1
#
_entry.id   AF-A0A4Y8Z636-F1
#
_cell.length_a   1.000
_cell.length_b   1.000
_cell.length_c   1.000
_cell.angle_alpha   90.00
_cell.angle_beta   90.00
_cell.angle_gamma   90.00
#
_symmetry.space_group_name_H-M   'P 1'
#
loop_
_entity.id
_entity.type
_entity.pdbx_description
1 polymer ?
#
loop_
_entity_poly.entity_id
_entity_poly.type
_entity_poly.pdbx_seq_one_letter_code
_entity_poly.pdbx_strand_id
1 'polypeptide(L)' 'MTAQNPEPDETAGLEAGGSVTPGDTPPAETAVGGPNHEPPQRSRVMPIVVIVLVALLAIVIAGGLIGRVVGLFG' A
#
# COMPACT_ATOMS: atom_id res chain seq x y z
N MET A 1 35.80 10.50 38.04
CA MET A 1 36.76 9.96 37.05
C MET A 1 35.97 9.03 36.17
N THR A 2 36.01 9.27 34.86
CA THR A 2 35.35 8.48 33.81
C THR A 2 35.78 7.02 33.93
N ALA A 3 34.83 6.09 34.07
CA ALA A 3 35.14 4.67 33.99
C ALA A 3 35.67 4.40 32.58
N GLN A 4 36.97 4.08 32.46
CA GLN A 4 37.50 3.50 31.23
C GLN A 4 36.85 2.12 31.08
N ASN A 5 36.18 1.87 29.95
CA ASN A 5 35.74 0.52 29.63
C ASN A 5 36.97 -0.39 29.48
N PRO A 6 36.91 -1.66 29.93
CA PRO A 6 38.01 -2.60 29.80
C PRO A 6 38.38 -2.82 28.32
N GLU A 7 39.68 -2.93 28.04
CA GLU A 7 40.15 -3.23 26.70
C GLU A 7 39.70 -4.65 26.31
N PRO A 8 39.00 -4.84 25.17
CA PRO A 8 38.40 -6.13 24.80
C PRO A 8 39.42 -7.25 24.66
N ASP A 9 40.59 -6.93 24.08
CA ASP A 9 41.67 -7.88 23.82
C ASP A 9 42.29 -8.45 25.11
N GLU A 10 42.08 -7.77 26.23
CA GLU A 10 42.64 -8.10 27.54
C GLU A 10 41.57 -8.59 28.53
N THR A 11 40.31 -8.67 28.10
CA THR A 11 39.17 -9.03 28.96
C THR A 11 38.51 -10.32 28.49
N ALA A 12 38.69 -11.40 29.25
CA ALA A 12 38.12 -12.71 28.92
C ALA A 12 36.58 -12.64 28.83
N GLY A 13 36.04 -13.07 27.68
CA GLY A 13 34.61 -13.04 27.37
C GLY A 13 34.13 -11.79 26.62
N LEU A 14 35.02 -10.82 26.36
CA LEU A 14 34.79 -9.78 25.36
C LEU A 14 35.51 -10.20 24.07
N GLU A 15 34.74 -10.51 23.03
CA GLU A 15 35.32 -10.66 21.69
C GLU A 15 35.82 -9.30 21.22
N ALA A 16 37.05 -9.21 20.71
CA ALA A 16 37.54 -8.04 20.00
C ALA A 16 36.57 -7.77 18.84
N GLY A 17 35.71 -6.76 18.99
CA GLY A 17 34.43 -6.64 18.28
C GLY A 17 34.46 -7.17 16.86
N GLY A 18 33.60 -8.16 16.59
CA GLY A 18 33.41 -8.71 15.25
C GLY A 18 33.01 -7.60 14.30
N SER A 19 33.98 -7.16 13.49
CA SER A 19 33.71 -6.47 12.25
C SER A 19 32.90 -7.45 11.41
N VAL A 20 31.58 -7.37 11.49
CA VAL A 20 30.77 -7.79 10.34
C VAL A 20 31.35 -7.03 9.16
N THR A 21 31.78 -7.77 8.14
CA THR A 21 32.46 -7.15 7.01
C THR A 21 31.45 -6.20 6.35
N PRO A 22 31.74 -4.90 6.18
CA PRO A 22 30.85 -4.01 5.46
C PRO A 22 30.64 -4.55 4.04
N GLY A 23 29.47 -5.12 3.78
CA GLY A 23 29.22 -6.05 2.67
C GLY A 23 28.25 -7.18 3.03
N ASP A 24 28.09 -7.47 4.33
CA ASP A 24 26.87 -8.05 4.89
C ASP A 24 25.76 -7.01 4.82
N THR A 25 25.35 -6.70 3.59
CA THR A 25 24.14 -5.93 3.34
C THR A 25 23.05 -6.63 4.15
N PRO A 26 22.38 -5.94 5.10
CA PRO A 26 21.19 -6.50 5.73
C PRO A 26 20.30 -7.07 4.61
N PRO A 27 19.85 -8.34 4.72
CA PRO A 27 19.13 -8.98 3.63
C PRO A 27 17.91 -8.13 3.31
N ALA A 28 17.92 -7.49 2.14
CA ALA A 28 16.87 -6.66 1.55
C ALA A 28 15.74 -6.31 2.52
N GLU A 29 16.02 -5.44 3.50
CA GLU A 29 15.01 -4.94 4.40
C GLU A 29 14.13 -3.95 3.62
N THR A 30 13.18 -4.47 2.83
CA THR A 30 11.84 -3.91 2.56
C THR A 30 11.11 -4.83 1.57
N ALA A 31 10.60 -5.95 2.06
CA ALA A 31 9.43 -6.56 1.46
C ALA A 31 8.37 -6.68 2.55
N VAL A 32 7.59 -5.61 2.73
CA VAL A 32 6.42 -5.58 3.64
C VAL A 32 5.35 -6.62 3.21
N GLY A 33 5.54 -7.32 2.10
CA GLY A 33 4.85 -8.56 1.78
C GLY A 33 5.87 -9.66 1.49
N GLY A 34 5.84 -10.75 2.28
CA GLY A 34 6.59 -11.95 1.94
C GLY A 34 6.11 -12.57 0.61
N PRO A 35 6.80 -13.60 0.08
CA PRO A 35 6.54 -14.19 -1.24
C PRO A 35 5.11 -14.68 -1.48
N ASN A 36 4.33 -14.84 -0.40
CA ASN A 36 2.95 -15.34 -0.40
C ASN A 36 1.90 -14.27 -0.08
N HIS A 37 2.24 -12.98 -0.14
CA HIS A 37 1.25 -11.93 0.03
C HIS A 37 0.45 -11.72 -1.26
N GLU A 38 -0.68 -12.41 -1.38
CA GLU A 38 -1.64 -12.10 -2.43
C GLU A 38 -2.36 -10.77 -2.09
N PRO A 39 -2.36 -9.78 -2.99
CA PRO A 39 -3.04 -8.52 -2.72
C PRO A 39 -4.55 -8.78 -2.50
N PRO A 40 -5.20 -8.01 -1.61
CA PRO A 40 -6.62 -8.20 -1.34
C PRO A 40 -7.43 -8.05 -2.64
N GLN A 41 -8.19 -9.09 -2.99
CA GLN A 41 -9.04 -9.05 -4.18
C GLN A 41 -10.14 -8.02 -3.99
N ARG A 42 -10.10 -6.94 -4.78
CA ARG A 42 -11.13 -5.90 -4.74
C ARG A 42 -12.40 -6.42 -5.41
N SER A 43 -13.51 -6.43 -4.66
CA SER A 43 -14.83 -6.72 -5.23
C SER A 43 -15.19 -5.71 -6.33
N ARG A 44 -15.72 -6.23 -7.44
CA ARG A 44 -16.27 -5.42 -8.55
C ARG A 44 -17.72 -4.99 -8.33
N VAL A 45 -18.39 -5.48 -7.29
CA VAL A 45 -19.81 -5.21 -7.06
C VAL A 45 -20.06 -3.71 -6.89
N MET A 46 -19.29 -3.06 -6.00
CA MET A 46 -19.47 -1.63 -5.73
C MET A 46 -19.26 -0.74 -6.97
N PRO A 47 -18.17 -0.85 -7.75
CA PRO A 47 -18.03 -0.04 -8.96
C PRO A 47 -19.11 -0.33 -10.01
N ILE A 48 -19.55 -1.58 -10.15
CA ILE A 48 -20.65 -1.92 -11.07
C ILE A 48 -21.94 -1.22 -10.64
N VAL A 49 -22.30 -1.27 -9.36
CA VAL A 49 -23.51 -0.60 -8.83
C VAL A 49 -23.47 0.91 -9.10
N VAL A 50 -22.33 1.55 -8.86
CA VAL A 50 -22.17 2.98 -9.11
C VAL A 50 -22.33 3.32 -10.59
N ILE A 51 -21.69 2.54 -11.48
CA ILE A 51 -21.81 2.74 -12.94
C ILE A 51 -23.26 2.61 -13.39
N VAL A 52 -23.98 1.59 -12.89
CA VAL A 52 -25.39 1.37 -13.23
C VAL A 52 -26.24 2.55 -12.77
N LEU A 53 -26.07 3.03 -11.54
CA LEU A 53 -26.82 4.18 -11.03
C LEU A 53 -26.58 5.45 -11.85
N VAL A 54 -25.32 5.74 -12.18
CA VAL A 54 -24.97 6.91 -13.00
C VAL A 54 -25.54 6.79 -14.41
N ALA A 55 -25.46 5.61 -15.02
CA ALA A 55 -26.03 5.37 -16.35
C ALA A 55 -27.55 5.56 -16.37
N LEU A 56 -28.26 5.03 -15.36
CA LEU A 56 -29.71 5.22 -15.23
C LEU A 56 -30.08 6.69 -15.05
N LEU A 57 -29.36 7.42 -14.19
CA LEU A 57 -29.57 8.85 -14.00
C LEU A 57 -29.35 9.64 -15.30
N ALA A 58 -28.29 9.32 -16.03
CA ALA A 58 -27.99 9.96 -17.31
C ALA A 58 -29.09 9.72 -18.35
N ILE A 59 -29.63 8.49 -18.43
CA ILE A 59 -30.74 8.14 -19.31
C ILE A 59 -32.00 8.94 -18.96
N VAL A 60 -32.34 9.05 -17.67
CA VAL A 60 -33.51 9.82 -17.22
C VAL A 60 -33.37 11.29 -17.58
N ILE A 61 -32.20 11.89 -17.32
CA ILE A 61 -31.93 13.29 -17.66
C ILE A 61 -32.00 13.50 -19.18
N ALA A 62 -31.32 12.67 -19.96
CA ALA A 62 -31.32 12.77 -21.41
C ALA A 62 -32.74 12.61 -21.99
N GLY A 63 -33.50 11.62 -21.51
CA GLY A 63 -34.90 11.41 -21.90
C GLY A 63 -35.78 12.61 -21.53
N GLY A 64 -35.61 13.17 -20.34
CA GLY A 64 -36.32 14.37 -19.90
C GLY A 64 -36.02 15.60 -20.77
N LEU A 65 -34.75 15.82 -21.11
CA LEU A 65 -34.33 16.90 -22.00
C LEU A 65 -34.87 16.72 -23.42
N ILE A 66 -34.78 15.51 -23.97
CA ILE A 66 -35.35 15.20 -25.28
C ILE A 66 -36.86 15.45 -25.25
N GLY A 67 -37.55 14.93 -24.25
CA GLY A 67 -38.99 15.13 -24.08
C GLY A 67 -39.37 16.60 -23.98
N ARG A 68 -38.58 17.41 -23.28
CA ARG A 68 -38.76 18.86 -23.20
C ARG A 68 -38.65 19.53 -24.56
N VAL A 69 -37.67 19.14 -25.38
CA VAL A 69 -37.42 19.71 -26.71
C VAL A 69 -38.52 19.33 -27.71
N VAL A 70 -39.01 18.09 -27.66
CA VAL A 70 -40.06 17.63 -28.58
C VAL A 70 -41.49 17.99 -28.13
N GLY A 71 -41.63 18.71 -27.02
CA GLY A 71 -42.93 19.17 -26.52
C GLY A 71 -43.75 18.10 -25.78
N LEU A 72 -43.14 17.02 -25.30
CA LEU A 72 -43.81 15.97 -24.50
C LEU A 72 -44.25 16.46 -23.10
N PHE A 73 -43.68 17.57 -22.63
CA PHE A 73 -43.95 18.17 -21.31
C PHE A 73 -44.45 19.63 -21.44
N GLY A 74 -45.33 19.87 -22.41
CA GLY A 74 -46.04 21.15 -22.59
C GLY A 74 -47.14 21.36 -21.56
#